data_AF-A0A6A2V8H8-F1
#
_entry.id   AF-A0A6A2V8H8-F1
#
_cell.length_a   1.000
_cell.length_b   1.000
_cell.length_c   1.000
_cell.angle_alpha   90.00
_cell.angle_beta   90.00
_cell.angle_gamma   90.00
#
_symmetry.space_group_name_H-M   'P 1'
#
loop_
_entity.id
_entity.type
_entity.pdbx_description
1 polymer ?
#
loop_
_entity_poly.entity_id
_entity_poly.type
_entity_poly.pdbx_seq_one_letter_code
_entity_poly.pdbx_strand_id
1 'polypeptide(L)'
;MVTGTRSTRWVAAVATTCIAVLCLGLTTAPMQQAHATDAMAPTQQQPTSESSETTSSQPTETDPGKSTGTGQSTETHTSQPTEPDSGQSAETGQPTETNPGRPTNTDPSNGAINVYAAAHTWLGTPTGEITAITARSEGAMRTYQHGTVYWSANTKVHAVASNIDSCYQKHLQVLGFPVNDGMKLNGGASQAFQNGQIHWSPRTGARFTTGAIQQYWSAHGWQNGWLGWPTGDELTVKGGASQTFQHGTLFWSNSTGAHAIKGGILGEYAHIAYEQSKLGFPTTDEIKLNGGASQVFQYGQIHWSPRTGARFTTGAIQQYWSAHGWQNGWLGWPTGDELTVKG
;
A
#
# COMPACT_ATOMS: atom_id res chain seq x y z
N MET A 1 13.48 -7.25 -66.59
CA MET A 1 12.05 -7.45 -66.29
C MET A 1 11.91 -7.42 -64.77
N VAL A 2 11.78 -6.23 -64.19
CA VAL A 2 10.53 -5.71 -63.56
C VAL A 2 10.14 -6.48 -62.28
N THR A 3 10.79 -6.04 -61.19
CA THR A 3 10.27 -5.83 -59.82
C THR A 3 8.85 -6.30 -59.46
N GLY A 4 8.75 -7.03 -58.34
CA GLY A 4 7.49 -7.32 -57.65
C GLY A 4 7.49 -6.87 -56.19
N THR A 5 7.29 -5.58 -55.92
CA THR A 5 7.11 -5.03 -54.57
C THR A 5 5.62 -4.71 -54.35
N ARG A 6 4.94 -5.45 -53.47
CA ARG A 6 3.54 -5.16 -53.09
C ARG A 6 3.46 -4.49 -51.72
N SER A 7 3.47 -3.16 -51.72
CA SER A 7 3.12 -2.35 -50.54
C SER A 7 1.65 -1.94 -50.61
N THR A 8 0.77 -2.67 -49.93
CA THR A 8 -0.66 -2.33 -49.87
C THR A 8 -0.92 -1.28 -48.79
N ARG A 9 -0.86 0.00 -49.17
CA ARG A 9 -1.36 1.10 -48.34
C ARG A 9 -2.89 1.16 -48.45
N TRP A 10 -3.59 0.84 -47.37
CA TRP A 10 -5.00 1.18 -47.23
C TRP A 10 -5.13 2.55 -46.54
N VAL A 11 -5.78 3.49 -47.24
CA VAL A 11 -6.21 4.77 -46.68
C VAL A 11 -7.72 4.70 -46.46
N ALA A 12 -8.14 4.80 -45.20
CA ALA A 12 -9.51 5.05 -44.80
C ALA A 12 -9.43 6.11 -43.68
N ALA A 13 -9.63 7.39 -44.01
CA ALA A 13 -10.94 8.03 -44.07
C ALA A 13 -11.53 8.23 -42.66
N VAL A 14 -11.18 9.36 -42.06
CA VAL A 14 -11.75 9.84 -40.79
C VAL A 14 -13.18 10.29 -41.04
N ALA A 15 -14.14 9.62 -40.40
CA ALA A 15 -15.56 9.98 -40.44
C ALA A 15 -16.00 10.54 -39.07
N THR A 16 -15.72 11.83 -38.84
CA THR A 16 -16.21 12.57 -37.68
C THR A 16 -17.74 12.59 -37.67
N THR A 17 -18.37 11.85 -36.76
CA THR A 17 -19.82 11.90 -36.56
C THR A 17 -20.12 12.56 -35.22
N CYS A 18 -20.49 13.84 -35.26
CA CYS A 18 -20.94 14.58 -34.09
C CYS A 18 -22.33 14.09 -33.68
N ILE A 19 -22.43 13.40 -32.54
CA ILE A 19 -23.73 13.14 -31.91
C ILE A 19 -24.12 14.38 -31.11
N ALA A 20 -25.16 15.07 -31.56
CA ALA A 20 -25.65 16.29 -30.95
C ALA A 20 -26.29 16.02 -29.58
N VAL A 21 -25.97 16.86 -28.61
CA VAL A 21 -26.59 16.88 -27.27
C VAL A 21 -28.03 17.36 -27.40
N LEU A 22 -28.99 16.50 -27.04
CA LEU A 22 -30.40 16.85 -26.98
C LEU A 22 -30.79 17.14 -25.53
N CYS A 23 -30.64 18.40 -25.13
CA CYS A 23 -31.11 18.90 -23.84
C CYS A 23 -32.65 18.93 -23.81
N LEU A 24 -33.27 17.95 -23.15
CA LEU A 24 -34.66 18.06 -22.70
C LEU A 24 -34.67 18.51 -21.24
N GLY A 25 -35.13 19.74 -21.01
CA GLY A 25 -35.19 20.33 -19.68
C GLY A 25 -36.29 19.68 -18.84
N LEU A 26 -35.91 19.11 -17.70
CA LEU A 26 -36.82 18.87 -16.58
C LEU A 26 -36.78 20.09 -15.67
N THR A 27 -37.94 20.74 -15.54
CA THR A 27 -38.14 21.98 -14.79
C THR A 27 -37.87 21.79 -13.30
N THR A 28 -37.03 22.65 -12.73
CA THR A 28 -36.78 22.74 -11.30
C THR A 28 -38.02 23.18 -10.54
N ALA A 29 -38.55 22.32 -9.67
CA ALA A 29 -39.49 22.73 -8.63
C ALA A 29 -38.70 23.27 -7.41
N PRO A 30 -39.02 24.47 -6.89
CA PRO A 30 -38.30 25.03 -5.74
C PRO A 30 -38.70 24.29 -4.45
N MET A 31 -37.71 23.77 -3.71
CA MET A 31 -37.96 23.31 -2.34
C MET A 31 -38.20 24.53 -1.45
N GLN A 32 -39.40 24.58 -0.86
CA GLN A 32 -39.83 25.70 -0.03
C GLN A 32 -39.05 25.73 1.28
N GLN A 33 -38.40 26.86 1.54
CA GLN A 33 -37.59 27.09 2.72
C GLN A 33 -38.49 27.31 3.95
N ALA A 34 -38.62 26.28 4.80
CA ALA A 34 -39.38 26.38 6.04
C ALA A 34 -38.58 27.18 7.08
N HIS A 35 -39.01 28.41 7.34
CA HIS A 35 -38.52 29.20 8.47
C HIS A 35 -38.95 28.55 9.79
N ALA A 36 -37.99 28.16 10.62
CA ALA A 36 -38.21 27.97 12.05
C ALA A 36 -37.69 29.22 12.78
N THR A 37 -38.59 29.91 13.47
CA THR A 37 -38.32 31.14 14.23
C THR A 37 -37.62 30.86 15.56
N ASP A 38 -36.92 31.88 16.08
CA ASP A 38 -36.35 31.93 17.42
C ASP A 38 -37.25 31.39 18.54
N ALA A 39 -36.66 30.70 19.53
CA ALA A 39 -36.72 31.13 20.94
C ALA A 39 -35.91 30.23 21.91
N MET A 40 -35.12 30.89 22.77
CA MET A 40 -34.83 30.54 24.17
C MET A 40 -34.00 29.29 24.54
N ALA A 41 -32.70 29.53 24.73
CA ALA A 41 -31.99 29.17 25.97
C ALA A 41 -31.76 30.47 26.79
N PRO A 42 -31.25 30.48 28.05
CA PRO A 42 -30.73 29.37 28.86
C PRO A 42 -31.29 29.28 30.29
N THR A 43 -30.96 28.22 31.03
CA THR A 43 -30.82 28.27 32.49
C THR A 43 -29.77 27.27 32.96
N GLN A 44 -28.80 27.76 33.74
CA GLN A 44 -27.83 26.93 34.44
C GLN A 44 -28.40 26.38 35.76
N GLN A 45 -27.93 25.21 36.20
CA GLN A 45 -27.58 25.00 37.62
C GLN A 45 -26.75 23.72 37.84
N GLN A 46 -25.63 23.88 38.54
CA GLN A 46 -24.90 22.84 39.26
C GLN A 46 -24.92 23.24 40.75
N PRO A 47 -25.34 22.36 41.67
CA PRO A 47 -24.48 21.88 42.77
C PRO A 47 -24.74 20.38 43.13
N THR A 48 -23.93 19.61 43.86
CA THR A 48 -22.60 19.83 44.48
C THR A 48 -21.84 18.49 44.58
N SER A 49 -20.59 18.51 45.07
CA SER A 49 -19.81 17.36 45.52
C SER A 49 -20.33 16.68 46.80
N GLU A 50 -20.12 15.37 46.95
CA GLU A 50 -19.61 14.81 48.22
C GLU A 50 -18.75 13.56 47.97
N SER A 51 -17.85 13.26 48.91
CA SER A 51 -16.68 12.39 48.76
C SER A 51 -16.77 11.10 49.56
N SER A 52 -16.09 10.04 49.12
CA SER A 52 -15.65 8.92 49.99
C SER A 52 -14.40 8.24 49.43
N GLU A 53 -13.43 7.99 50.31
CA GLU A 53 -12.10 7.46 49.99
C GLU A 53 -12.07 5.93 49.98
N THR A 54 -11.18 5.31 49.18
CA THR A 54 -10.47 4.09 49.62
C THR A 54 -9.11 3.89 48.90
N THR A 55 -8.05 4.36 49.57
CA THR A 55 -6.73 3.72 49.77
C THR A 55 -6.15 2.71 48.74
N SER A 56 -5.04 3.13 48.12
CA SER A 56 -3.76 2.41 47.90
C SER A 56 -3.73 1.00 47.28
N SER A 57 -3.00 0.83 46.18
CA SER A 57 -1.57 0.42 46.25
C SER A 57 -0.85 0.47 44.89
N GLN A 58 0.40 0.93 44.90
CA GLN A 58 1.32 1.02 43.76
C GLN A 58 2.48 0.04 43.97
N PRO A 59 3.00 -0.65 42.94
CA PRO A 59 4.29 -1.35 43.01
C PRO A 59 5.45 -0.42 42.61
N THR A 60 6.53 -0.46 43.39
CA THR A 60 7.74 0.36 43.22
C THR A 60 8.83 -0.40 42.45
N GLU A 61 9.65 0.30 41.65
CA GLU A 61 10.92 -0.22 41.13
C GLU A 61 11.97 -0.32 42.25
N THR A 62 12.83 -1.36 42.23
CA THR A 62 14.12 -1.37 42.93
C THR A 62 15.19 -2.18 42.19
N ASP A 63 16.35 -1.54 42.02
CA ASP A 63 17.68 -2.04 41.62
C ASP A 63 18.70 -1.13 42.36
N PRO A 64 20.00 -1.47 42.62
CA PRO A 64 20.76 -2.67 42.27
C PRO A 64 21.47 -3.39 43.45
N GLY A 65 21.99 -4.60 43.17
CA GLY A 65 22.90 -5.36 44.04
C GLY A 65 24.32 -5.51 43.47
N LYS A 66 25.35 -5.29 44.29
CA LYS A 66 26.78 -5.30 43.92
C LYS A 66 27.57 -6.35 44.71
N SER A 67 28.40 -7.16 44.04
CA SER A 67 29.50 -7.96 44.63
C SER A 67 30.49 -8.35 43.52
N THR A 68 31.68 -7.75 43.39
CA THR A 68 32.97 -8.06 44.05
C THR A 68 33.56 -9.46 43.79
N GLY A 69 34.72 -9.50 43.12
CA GLY A 69 35.60 -10.66 42.93
C GLY A 69 36.92 -10.23 42.26
N THR A 70 38.07 -10.63 42.80
CA THR A 70 39.41 -10.05 42.52
C THR A 70 40.42 -11.12 42.07
N GLY A 71 41.44 -10.78 41.28
CA GLY A 71 42.57 -11.66 40.88
C GLY A 71 42.89 -11.54 39.37
N GLN A 72 43.83 -10.76 38.83
CA GLN A 72 45.26 -10.48 39.09
C GLN A 72 46.27 -11.43 38.38
N SER A 73 47.13 -10.82 37.54
CA SER A 73 48.51 -11.23 37.14
C SER A 73 48.78 -12.34 36.11
N THR A 74 49.28 -11.95 34.91
CA THR A 74 50.64 -12.16 34.31
C THR A 74 50.58 -11.75 32.81
N GLU A 75 51.40 -10.84 32.26
CA GLU A 75 52.84 -10.91 31.90
C GLU A 75 53.23 -12.14 31.06
N THR A 76 54.02 -12.11 29.98
CA THR A 76 54.64 -11.07 29.11
C THR A 76 55.12 -11.80 27.82
N HIS A 77 55.26 -11.13 26.66
CA HIS A 77 56.50 -11.10 25.84
C HIS A 77 56.35 -10.57 24.40
N THR A 78 57.39 -9.82 24.00
CA THR A 78 57.68 -9.20 22.70
C THR A 78 58.19 -10.21 21.66
N SER A 79 57.92 -9.99 20.35
CA SER A 79 58.94 -9.96 19.26
C SER A 79 58.35 -9.86 17.84
N GLN A 80 58.84 -8.90 17.03
CA GLN A 80 58.94 -9.05 15.56
C GLN A 80 60.14 -9.95 15.22
N PRO A 81 60.22 -10.52 13.99
CA PRO A 81 61.17 -9.94 13.03
C PRO A 81 60.76 -9.94 11.54
N THR A 82 61.12 -8.84 10.86
CA THR A 82 61.75 -8.69 9.52
C THR A 82 61.18 -9.33 8.23
N GLU A 83 61.14 -8.51 7.17
CA GLU A 83 61.07 -8.90 5.74
C GLU A 83 62.38 -9.56 5.23
N PRO A 84 62.37 -10.08 3.99
CA PRO A 84 63.36 -9.58 3.03
C PRO A 84 62.78 -9.23 1.64
N ASP A 85 63.55 -8.43 0.90
CA ASP A 85 63.25 -7.79 -0.39
C ASP A 85 63.62 -8.64 -1.64
N SER A 86 62.99 -8.29 -2.76
CA SER A 86 63.41 -8.46 -4.17
C SER A 86 63.29 -9.83 -4.88
N GLY A 87 62.73 -9.81 -6.10
CA GLY A 87 63.16 -10.73 -7.17
C GLY A 87 62.12 -11.39 -8.09
N GLN A 88 61.83 -10.75 -9.23
CA GLN A 88 61.55 -11.35 -10.56
C GLN A 88 60.28 -12.21 -10.84
N SER A 89 59.44 -11.64 -11.72
CA SER A 89 58.84 -12.23 -12.92
C SER A 89 58.40 -13.70 -12.95
N ALA A 90 57.07 -13.92 -13.01
CA ALA A 90 56.47 -15.03 -13.75
C ALA A 90 55.17 -14.58 -14.43
N GLU A 91 55.20 -14.48 -15.76
CA GLU A 91 54.00 -14.35 -16.59
C GLU A 91 53.35 -15.74 -16.73
N THR A 92 52.23 -15.96 -16.05
CA THR A 92 51.37 -17.13 -16.28
C THR A 92 49.92 -16.71 -16.28
N GLY A 93 49.24 -16.97 -17.40
CA GLY A 93 47.89 -16.49 -17.66
C GLY A 93 46.88 -16.91 -16.61
N GLN A 94 46.16 -15.94 -16.06
CA GLN A 94 45.04 -16.17 -15.15
C GLN A 94 43.90 -16.83 -15.93
N PRO A 95 43.39 -18.01 -15.53
CA PRO A 95 42.28 -18.64 -16.23
C PRO A 95 41.04 -17.76 -16.09
N THR A 96 40.38 -17.49 -17.20
CA THR A 96 39.14 -16.72 -17.22
C THR A 96 38.02 -17.57 -16.64
N GLU A 97 37.87 -17.57 -15.31
CA GLU A 97 36.66 -18.05 -14.65
C GLU A 97 35.48 -17.16 -15.07
N THR A 98 34.84 -17.52 -16.18
CA THR A 98 33.57 -16.98 -16.62
C THR A 98 32.46 -17.49 -15.71
N ASN A 99 32.43 -16.99 -14.47
CA ASN A 99 31.31 -17.20 -13.55
C ASN A 99 30.04 -16.62 -14.21
N PRO A 100 29.03 -17.43 -14.60
CA PRO A 100 27.95 -16.99 -15.49
C PRO A 100 27.02 -15.90 -14.94
N GLY A 101 27.18 -15.47 -13.68
CA GLY A 101 26.41 -14.41 -13.05
C GLY A 101 27.21 -13.14 -12.68
N ARG A 102 28.48 -13.03 -13.07
CA ARG A 102 29.36 -11.90 -12.70
C ARG A 102 29.46 -10.84 -13.81
N PRO A 103 29.01 -9.59 -13.58
CA PRO A 103 29.27 -8.45 -14.47
C PRO A 103 30.78 -8.23 -14.68
N THR A 104 31.22 -8.08 -15.93
CA THR A 104 32.63 -7.80 -16.27
C THR A 104 33.01 -6.35 -15.94
N ASN A 105 34.30 -6.01 -15.80
CA ASN A 105 34.72 -4.60 -15.59
C ASN A 105 34.34 -3.65 -16.75
N THR A 106 33.96 -4.20 -17.91
CA THR A 106 33.43 -3.47 -19.08
C THR A 106 31.90 -3.36 -19.08
N ASP A 107 31.21 -4.02 -18.16
CA ASP A 107 29.76 -3.91 -18.00
C ASP A 107 29.39 -2.49 -17.50
N PRO A 108 28.49 -1.75 -18.18
CA PRO A 108 28.10 -0.40 -17.77
C PRO A 108 27.51 -0.34 -16.36
N SER A 109 26.99 -1.45 -15.82
CA SER A 109 26.50 -1.52 -14.44
C SER A 109 27.59 -1.36 -13.39
N ASN A 110 28.77 -1.96 -13.59
CA ASN A 110 29.87 -1.92 -12.62
C ASN A 110 30.40 -0.49 -12.42
N GLY A 111 30.59 0.25 -13.52
CA GLY A 111 30.97 1.67 -13.45
C GLY A 111 29.89 2.52 -12.79
N ALA A 112 28.64 2.36 -13.23
CA ALA A 112 27.53 3.21 -12.80
C ALA A 112 27.16 3.01 -11.31
N ILE A 113 27.13 1.77 -10.81
CA ILE A 113 26.87 1.47 -9.38
C ILE A 113 27.96 2.06 -8.49
N ASN A 114 29.24 1.89 -8.84
CA ASN A 114 30.34 2.39 -8.03
C ASN A 114 30.42 3.93 -8.03
N VAL A 115 30.20 4.58 -9.18
CA VAL A 115 30.12 6.05 -9.28
C VAL A 115 28.95 6.60 -8.46
N TYR A 116 27.78 5.97 -8.54
CA TYR A 116 26.62 6.36 -7.74
C TYR A 116 26.92 6.25 -6.24
N ALA A 117 27.48 5.11 -5.80
CA ALA A 117 27.74 4.89 -4.38
C ALA A 117 28.79 5.85 -3.80
N ALA A 118 29.82 6.20 -4.58
CA ALA A 118 30.81 7.20 -4.18
C ALA A 118 30.20 8.59 -3.94
N ALA A 119 29.10 8.93 -4.61
CA ALA A 119 28.35 10.17 -4.40
C ALA A 119 27.35 10.11 -3.22
N HIS A 120 27.04 8.92 -2.69
CA HIS A 120 25.97 8.69 -1.73
C HIS A 120 26.47 8.04 -0.43
N THR A 121 27.16 8.83 0.39
CA THR A 121 27.79 8.40 1.66
C THR A 121 26.82 7.73 2.65
N TRP A 122 25.52 8.01 2.56
CA TRP A 122 24.50 7.41 3.41
C TRP A 122 24.37 5.88 3.25
N LEU A 123 24.82 5.31 2.12
CA LEU A 123 24.79 3.86 1.87
C LEU A 123 25.69 3.08 2.83
N GLY A 124 26.76 3.70 3.33
CA GLY A 124 27.82 3.05 4.10
C GLY A 124 28.76 2.22 3.20
N THR A 125 29.45 1.24 3.80
CA THR A 125 30.36 0.36 3.05
C THR A 125 29.61 -0.69 2.23
N PRO A 126 30.16 -1.16 1.10
CA PRO A 126 29.60 -2.30 0.37
C PRO A 126 29.72 -3.57 1.22
N THR A 127 28.66 -4.37 1.25
CA THR A 127 28.59 -5.64 2.01
C THR A 127 28.74 -6.87 1.12
N GLY A 128 28.87 -6.68 -0.19
CA GLY A 128 29.12 -7.75 -1.17
C GLY A 128 29.66 -7.22 -2.50
N GLU A 129 29.87 -8.14 -3.43
CA GLU A 129 30.24 -7.86 -4.82
C GLU A 129 29.03 -7.42 -5.66
N ILE A 130 29.31 -6.88 -6.85
CA ILE A 130 28.24 -6.57 -7.82
C ILE A 130 27.76 -7.88 -8.45
N THR A 131 26.44 -8.10 -8.43
CA THR A 131 25.80 -9.35 -8.89
C THR A 131 24.75 -9.07 -9.95
N ALA A 132 24.64 -9.96 -10.94
CA ALA A 132 23.59 -9.89 -11.95
C ALA A 132 22.22 -10.30 -11.37
N ILE A 133 21.17 -9.55 -11.69
CA ILE A 133 19.80 -9.82 -11.26
C ILE A 133 19.17 -10.76 -12.30
N THR A 134 19.44 -12.06 -12.18
CA THR A 134 18.92 -13.08 -13.10
C THR A 134 17.39 -13.19 -13.13
N ALA A 135 16.71 -12.64 -12.12
CA ALA A 135 15.26 -12.59 -12.00
C ALA A 135 14.57 -11.81 -13.14
N ARG A 136 15.20 -10.76 -13.68
CA ARG A 136 14.73 -10.03 -14.87
C ARG A 136 15.90 -9.90 -15.83
N SER A 137 15.73 -10.35 -17.07
CA SER A 137 16.78 -10.41 -18.08
C SER A 137 17.47 -9.05 -18.28
N GLU A 138 18.64 -8.91 -17.66
CA GLU A 138 19.54 -7.74 -17.61
C GLU A 138 19.23 -6.67 -16.54
N GLY A 139 19.99 -6.75 -15.46
CA GLY A 139 20.20 -5.73 -14.44
C GLY A 139 21.29 -6.21 -13.47
N ALA A 140 21.81 -5.31 -12.65
CA ALA A 140 22.78 -5.66 -11.60
C ALA A 140 22.48 -4.93 -10.30
N MET A 141 22.97 -5.46 -9.19
CA MET A 141 22.87 -4.83 -7.88
C MET A 141 24.14 -4.98 -7.05
N ARG A 142 24.30 -4.07 -6.08
CA ARG A 142 25.26 -4.21 -4.99
C ARG A 142 24.63 -3.76 -3.68
N THR A 143 24.74 -4.59 -2.65
CA THR A 143 24.27 -4.27 -1.30
C THR A 143 25.34 -3.52 -0.51
N TYR A 144 24.87 -2.57 0.30
CA TYR A 144 25.64 -1.74 1.22
C TYR A 144 24.99 -1.81 2.62
N GLN A 145 25.62 -1.22 3.63
CA GLN A 145 25.12 -1.25 5.02
C GLN A 145 23.69 -0.72 5.20
N HIS A 146 23.29 0.29 4.41
CA HIS A 146 22.02 1.00 4.59
C HIS A 146 21.06 0.94 3.38
N GLY A 147 21.43 0.23 2.32
CA GLY A 147 20.57 -0.02 1.17
C GLY A 147 21.25 -0.85 0.08
N THR A 148 20.53 -1.10 -1.00
CA THR A 148 21.06 -1.78 -2.20
C THR A 148 20.97 -0.82 -3.39
N VAL A 149 22.06 -0.68 -4.13
CA VAL A 149 22.12 0.09 -5.37
C VAL A 149 21.81 -0.85 -6.52
N TYR A 150 20.80 -0.52 -7.32
CA TYR A 150 20.35 -1.26 -8.49
C TYR A 150 20.71 -0.51 -9.76
N TRP A 151 21.02 -1.25 -10.81
CA TRP A 151 21.16 -0.74 -12.17
C TRP A 151 20.31 -1.57 -13.15
N SER A 152 19.67 -0.89 -14.10
CA SER A 152 19.17 -1.51 -15.32
C SER A 152 19.47 -0.62 -16.53
N ALA A 153 19.50 -1.22 -17.74
CA ALA A 153 19.66 -0.46 -18.97
C ALA A 153 18.55 0.59 -19.18
N ASN A 154 17.34 0.31 -18.69
CA ASN A 154 16.14 1.14 -18.89
C ASN A 154 16.00 2.24 -17.84
N THR A 155 16.16 1.90 -16.55
CA THR A 155 15.95 2.85 -15.43
C THR A 155 17.23 3.50 -14.92
N LYS A 156 18.41 3.06 -15.38
CA LYS A 156 19.73 3.51 -14.90
C LYS A 156 19.96 3.12 -13.44
N VAL A 157 20.75 3.90 -12.69
CA VAL A 157 21.14 3.58 -11.31
C VAL A 157 20.19 4.23 -10.33
N HIS A 158 19.68 3.44 -9.40
CA HIS A 158 18.91 3.93 -8.25
C HIS A 158 19.21 3.13 -6.98
N ALA A 159 19.28 3.82 -5.84
CA ALA A 159 19.40 3.18 -4.54
C ALA A 159 18.04 2.91 -3.91
N VAL A 160 17.92 1.77 -3.23
CA VAL A 160 16.76 1.39 -2.42
C VAL A 160 17.24 1.23 -0.98
N ALA A 161 16.72 2.04 -0.06
CA ALA A 161 17.12 1.99 1.36
C ALA A 161 16.63 0.70 2.04
N SER A 162 17.39 0.18 3.02
CA SER A 162 17.14 -1.15 3.62
C SER A 162 15.74 -1.36 4.22
N ASN A 163 15.09 -0.27 4.64
CA ASN A 163 13.71 -0.30 5.14
C ASN A 163 12.66 -0.63 4.06
N ILE A 164 12.97 -0.36 2.79
CA ILE A 164 12.17 -0.71 1.60
C ILE A 164 12.74 -1.96 0.90
N ASP A 165 14.06 -2.11 0.85
CA ASP A 165 14.76 -3.10 0.02
C ASP A 165 14.34 -4.56 0.30
N SER A 166 14.12 -4.89 1.57
CA SER A 166 13.67 -6.24 1.98
C SER A 166 12.26 -6.60 1.53
N CYS A 167 11.42 -5.60 1.23
CA CYS A 167 10.14 -5.77 0.54
C CYS A 167 10.38 -5.85 -0.97
N TYR A 168 11.17 -4.92 -1.52
CA TYR A 168 11.46 -4.85 -2.95
C TYR A 168 12.01 -6.15 -3.53
N GLN A 169 13.04 -6.74 -2.93
CA GLN A 169 13.66 -7.97 -3.44
C GLN A 169 12.65 -9.14 -3.57
N LYS A 170 11.66 -9.23 -2.68
CA LYS A 170 10.59 -10.25 -2.72
C LYS A 170 9.58 -10.02 -3.84
N HIS A 171 9.39 -8.76 -4.24
CA HIS A 171 8.35 -8.33 -5.18
C HIS A 171 8.91 -7.74 -6.49
N LEU A 172 10.22 -7.87 -6.74
CA LEU A 172 10.91 -7.38 -7.94
C LEU A 172 10.25 -7.88 -9.24
N GLN A 173 9.73 -9.12 -9.25
CA GLN A 173 9.00 -9.71 -10.38
C GLN A 173 7.65 -9.03 -10.68
N VAL A 174 7.05 -8.35 -9.70
CA VAL A 174 5.84 -7.55 -9.89
C VAL A 174 6.24 -6.12 -10.22
N LEU A 175 7.05 -5.49 -9.35
CA LEU A 175 7.31 -4.05 -9.34
C LEU A 175 8.21 -3.55 -10.47
N GLY A 176 9.14 -4.38 -10.95
CA GLY A 176 10.17 -3.92 -11.90
C GLY A 176 11.27 -3.13 -11.20
N PHE A 177 12.19 -2.59 -11.97
CA PHE A 177 13.31 -1.83 -11.41
C PHE A 177 12.87 -0.52 -10.74
N PRO A 178 13.61 -0.01 -9.75
CA PRO A 178 13.40 1.35 -9.24
C PRO A 178 13.55 2.38 -10.36
N VAL A 179 12.75 3.45 -10.30
CA VAL A 179 12.77 4.58 -11.26
C VAL A 179 13.12 5.93 -10.60
N ASN A 180 13.38 5.91 -9.30
CA ASN A 180 13.94 7.00 -8.51
C ASN A 180 14.61 6.43 -7.25
N ASP A 181 15.31 7.27 -6.50
CA ASP A 181 16.04 6.90 -5.25
C ASP A 181 15.12 6.90 -4.01
N GLY A 182 13.81 6.98 -4.22
CA GLY A 182 12.82 7.16 -3.18
C GLY A 182 12.76 8.59 -2.63
N MET A 183 11.78 8.82 -1.75
CA MET A 183 11.53 10.09 -1.09
C MET A 183 11.21 9.86 0.38
N LYS A 184 11.80 10.70 1.25
CA LYS A 184 11.47 10.72 2.68
C LYS A 184 10.11 11.39 2.87
N LEU A 185 9.23 10.73 3.63
CA LEU A 185 7.92 11.23 4.00
C LEU A 185 7.88 11.61 5.48
N ASN A 186 6.91 12.43 5.88
CA ASN A 186 6.64 12.59 7.30
C ASN A 186 6.14 11.25 7.87
N GLY A 187 6.81 10.73 8.90
CA GLY A 187 6.51 9.42 9.47
C GLY A 187 6.88 8.20 8.61
N GLY A 188 7.63 8.34 7.51
CA GLY A 188 7.97 7.19 6.67
C GLY A 188 8.87 7.49 5.45
N ALA A 189 8.80 6.61 4.46
CA ALA A 189 9.48 6.74 3.17
C ALA A 189 8.63 6.09 2.07
N SER A 190 8.84 6.48 0.82
CA SER A 190 8.19 5.85 -0.33
C SER A 190 9.11 5.85 -1.54
N GLN A 191 9.04 4.83 -2.39
CA GLN A 191 9.89 4.71 -3.58
C GLN A 191 9.15 4.09 -4.75
N ALA A 192 9.31 4.69 -5.93
CA ALA A 192 8.62 4.24 -7.14
C ALA A 192 9.47 3.25 -7.95
N PHE A 193 8.77 2.29 -8.53
CA PHE A 193 9.27 1.23 -9.40
C PHE A 193 8.46 1.25 -10.69
N GLN A 194 8.89 0.54 -11.73
CA GLN A 194 8.26 0.58 -13.05
C GLN A 194 6.74 0.30 -13.04
N ASN A 195 6.28 -0.61 -12.17
CA ASN A 195 4.90 -1.10 -12.14
C ASN A 195 4.18 -0.82 -10.80
N GLY A 196 4.75 -0.01 -9.91
CA GLY A 196 4.17 0.22 -8.59
C GLY A 196 5.05 1.05 -7.67
N GLN A 197 4.72 1.08 -6.39
CA GLN A 197 5.42 1.90 -5.40
C GLN A 197 5.43 1.20 -4.05
N ILE A 198 6.56 1.23 -3.34
CA ILE A 198 6.68 0.71 -1.98
C ILE A 198 6.62 1.86 -1.00
N HIS A 199 5.87 1.67 0.08
CA HIS A 199 5.59 2.65 1.12
C HIS A 199 5.97 2.04 2.46
N TRP A 200 6.86 2.70 3.19
CA TRP A 200 7.32 2.25 4.50
C TRP A 200 6.96 3.26 5.59
N SER A 201 6.42 2.75 6.70
CA SER A 201 6.37 3.48 7.97
C SER A 201 6.89 2.61 9.11
N PRO A 202 7.39 3.18 10.22
CA PRO A 202 7.79 2.42 11.40
C PRO A 202 6.67 1.53 11.97
N ARG A 203 5.39 1.89 11.76
CA ARG A 203 4.22 1.17 12.29
C ARG A 203 3.74 0.03 11.40
N THR A 204 3.90 0.15 10.08
CA THR A 204 3.34 -0.80 9.10
C THR A 204 4.38 -1.68 8.42
N GLY A 205 5.66 -1.32 8.52
CA GLY A 205 6.70 -1.85 7.65
C GLY A 205 6.55 -1.35 6.21
N ALA A 206 7.33 -1.94 5.30
CA ALA A 206 7.26 -1.67 3.87
C ALA A 206 6.17 -2.53 3.22
N ARG A 207 5.26 -1.88 2.50
CA ARG A 207 4.19 -2.51 1.70
C ARG A 207 4.18 -1.94 0.30
N PHE A 208 3.96 -2.79 -0.68
CA PHE A 208 3.83 -2.35 -2.07
C PHE A 208 2.37 -2.09 -2.46
N THR A 209 2.15 -1.13 -3.35
CA THR A 209 0.85 -0.82 -3.97
C THR A 209 1.04 -0.82 -5.49
N THR A 210 0.10 -1.37 -6.25
CA THR A 210 0.12 -1.31 -7.73
C THR A 210 -1.22 -0.86 -8.33
N GLY A 211 -1.21 -0.62 -9.65
CA GLY A 211 -2.41 -0.55 -10.48
C GLY A 211 -3.52 0.36 -9.97
N ALA A 212 -4.76 -0.12 -10.04
CA ALA A 212 -5.95 0.63 -9.69
C ALA A 212 -6.08 0.93 -8.19
N ILE A 213 -5.53 0.07 -7.31
CA ILE A 213 -5.51 0.26 -5.86
C ILE A 213 -4.59 1.44 -5.50
N GLN A 214 -3.38 1.47 -6.07
CA GLN A 214 -2.48 2.63 -5.94
C GLN A 214 -3.11 3.90 -6.51
N GLN A 215 -3.73 3.83 -7.68
CA GLN A 215 -4.41 4.98 -8.30
C GLN A 215 -5.51 5.55 -7.38
N TYR A 216 -6.40 4.71 -6.86
CA TYR A 216 -7.42 5.14 -5.91
C TYR A 216 -6.79 5.80 -4.67
N TRP A 217 -5.84 5.13 -4.02
CA TRP A 217 -5.24 5.63 -2.79
C TRP A 217 -4.48 6.95 -3.01
N SER A 218 -3.82 7.11 -4.16
CA SER A 218 -3.16 8.36 -4.55
C SER A 218 -4.13 9.52 -4.71
N ALA A 219 -5.27 9.29 -5.38
CA ALA A 219 -6.32 10.29 -5.56
C ALA A 219 -6.96 10.71 -4.22
N HIS A 220 -6.93 9.83 -3.22
CA HIS A 220 -7.47 10.07 -1.88
C HIS A 220 -6.43 10.58 -0.86
N GLY A 221 -5.26 11.04 -1.32
CA GLY A 221 -4.28 11.73 -0.47
C GLY A 221 -3.15 10.86 0.10
N TRP A 222 -2.98 9.64 -0.41
CA TRP A 222 -1.95 8.69 0.05
C TRP A 222 -2.04 8.45 1.56
N GLN A 223 -0.89 8.33 2.25
CA GLN A 223 -0.82 8.11 3.69
C GLN A 223 -1.35 9.27 4.54
N ASN A 224 -1.48 10.47 3.96
CA ASN A 224 -2.09 11.63 4.60
C ASN A 224 -3.62 11.64 4.42
N GLY A 225 -4.14 10.76 3.54
CA GLY A 225 -5.55 10.53 3.30
C GLY A 225 -6.20 9.69 4.40
N TRP A 226 -7.53 9.60 4.33
CA TRP A 226 -8.34 8.95 5.37
C TRP A 226 -8.06 7.45 5.56
N LEU A 227 -7.54 6.76 4.53
CA LEU A 227 -7.14 5.35 4.60
C LEU A 227 -5.88 5.12 5.47
N GLY A 228 -5.02 6.13 5.61
CA GLY A 228 -3.69 6.01 6.21
C GLY A 228 -2.73 5.17 5.37
N TRP A 229 -1.72 4.58 6.01
CA TRP A 229 -0.72 3.72 5.35
C TRP A 229 -1.29 2.33 4.98
N PRO A 230 -0.77 1.67 3.93
CA PRO A 230 -1.01 0.24 3.70
C PRO A 230 -0.48 -0.59 4.88
N THR A 231 -1.25 -1.61 5.30
CA THR A 231 -0.90 -2.52 6.40
C THR A 231 -0.57 -3.92 5.92
N GLY A 232 -1.18 -4.35 4.81
CA GLY A 232 -0.83 -5.54 4.03
C GLY A 232 -0.37 -5.19 2.62
N ASP A 233 0.23 -6.17 1.95
CA ASP A 233 0.56 -6.08 0.53
C ASP A 233 -0.68 -6.37 -0.33
N GLU A 234 -0.64 -6.02 -1.61
CA GLU A 234 -1.76 -6.26 -2.53
C GLU A 234 -1.94 -7.77 -2.79
N LEU A 235 -3.14 -8.28 -2.53
CA LEU A 235 -3.51 -9.69 -2.68
C LEU A 235 -4.41 -9.88 -3.90
N THR A 236 -4.05 -10.81 -4.79
CA THR A 236 -4.97 -11.30 -5.81
C THR A 236 -6.07 -12.13 -5.16
N VAL A 237 -7.33 -11.74 -5.41
CA VAL A 237 -8.53 -12.46 -4.96
C VAL A 237 -9.32 -12.97 -6.15
N LYS A 238 -10.34 -13.80 -5.93
CA LYS A 238 -11.12 -14.37 -7.03
C LYS A 238 -11.87 -13.26 -7.79
N GLY A 239 -11.41 -12.97 -9.01
CA GLY A 239 -12.01 -11.95 -9.88
C GLY A 239 -11.49 -10.52 -9.67
N GLY A 240 -10.45 -10.32 -8.86
CA GLY A 240 -9.96 -8.98 -8.54
C GLY A 240 -8.71 -8.94 -7.67
N ALA A 241 -8.53 -7.83 -6.97
CA ALA A 241 -7.47 -7.62 -5.99
C ALA A 241 -8.02 -6.96 -4.73
N SER A 242 -7.34 -7.11 -3.59
CA SER A 242 -7.63 -6.36 -2.38
C SER A 242 -6.35 -5.96 -1.64
N GLN A 243 -6.41 -4.88 -0.88
CA GLN A 243 -5.30 -4.44 -0.04
C GLN A 243 -5.80 -3.76 1.23
N THR A 244 -5.22 -4.13 2.37
CA THR A 244 -5.54 -3.57 3.68
C THR A 244 -4.74 -2.31 3.98
N PHE A 245 -5.39 -1.33 4.58
CA PHE A 245 -4.83 -0.05 5.04
C PHE A 245 -5.10 0.13 6.53
N GLN A 246 -4.63 1.22 7.14
CA GLN A 246 -4.80 1.48 8.57
C GLN A 246 -6.26 1.71 8.99
N HIS A 247 -7.10 2.21 8.09
CA HIS A 247 -8.47 2.60 8.40
C HIS A 247 -9.54 1.99 7.47
N GLY A 248 -9.17 1.02 6.63
CA GLY A 248 -10.08 0.34 5.72
C GLY A 248 -9.36 -0.67 4.83
N THR A 249 -10.09 -1.23 3.86
CA THR A 249 -9.57 -2.16 2.85
C THR A 249 -10.06 -1.69 1.49
N LEU A 250 -9.16 -1.62 0.52
CA LEU A 250 -9.51 -1.42 -0.89
C LEU A 250 -9.81 -2.77 -1.53
N PHE A 251 -10.88 -2.83 -2.29
CA PHE A 251 -11.21 -3.95 -3.18
C PHE A 251 -11.31 -3.42 -4.61
N TRP A 252 -10.72 -4.13 -5.55
CA TRP A 252 -10.77 -3.83 -6.97
C TRP A 252 -11.27 -5.03 -7.77
N SER A 253 -12.17 -4.79 -8.74
CA SER A 253 -12.44 -5.73 -9.83
C SER A 253 -12.44 -5.02 -11.17
N ASN A 254 -12.21 -5.75 -12.26
CA ASN A 254 -12.30 -5.19 -13.61
C ASN A 254 -13.72 -4.64 -13.94
N SER A 255 -14.76 -5.21 -13.33
CA SER A 255 -16.16 -4.80 -13.54
C SER A 255 -16.60 -3.59 -12.72
N THR A 256 -15.98 -3.35 -11.55
CA THR A 256 -16.45 -2.32 -10.61
C THR A 256 -15.45 -1.18 -10.40
N GLY A 257 -14.17 -1.38 -10.69
CA GLY A 257 -13.13 -0.44 -10.29
C GLY A 257 -12.71 -0.66 -8.83
N ALA A 258 -11.94 0.28 -8.27
CA ALA A 258 -11.44 0.21 -6.90
C ALA A 258 -12.35 1.02 -5.96
N HIS A 259 -12.78 0.40 -4.87
CA HIS A 259 -13.61 1.03 -3.84
C HIS A 259 -13.12 0.66 -2.44
N ALA A 260 -13.24 1.60 -1.52
CA ALA A 260 -12.79 1.45 -0.14
C ALA A 260 -13.95 1.07 0.78
N ILE A 261 -13.71 0.11 1.66
CA ILE A 261 -14.66 -0.34 2.68
C ILE A 261 -14.02 -0.16 4.06
N LYS A 262 -14.78 0.31 5.06
CA LYS A 262 -14.27 0.60 6.41
C LYS A 262 -15.29 0.28 7.50
N GLY A 263 -14.84 0.33 8.76
CA GLY A 263 -15.70 0.33 9.94
C GLY A 263 -16.67 -0.86 10.02
N GLY A 264 -17.89 -0.61 10.48
CA GLY A 264 -18.91 -1.65 10.64
C GLY A 264 -19.31 -2.32 9.32
N ILE A 265 -19.30 -1.59 8.20
CA ILE A 265 -19.59 -2.14 6.87
C ILE A 265 -18.51 -3.15 6.46
N LEU A 266 -17.23 -2.84 6.68
CA LEU A 266 -16.13 -3.79 6.46
C LEU A 266 -16.25 -5.02 7.37
N GLY A 267 -16.67 -4.83 8.63
CA GLY A 267 -16.91 -5.93 9.57
C GLY A 267 -17.99 -6.90 9.09
N GLU A 268 -19.13 -6.39 8.61
CA GLU A 268 -20.20 -7.23 8.08
C GLU A 268 -19.81 -7.88 6.76
N TYR A 269 -19.17 -7.15 5.84
CA TYR A 269 -18.65 -7.72 4.59
C TYR A 269 -17.64 -8.84 4.86
N ALA A 270 -16.78 -8.70 5.87
CA ALA A 270 -15.88 -9.76 6.32
C ALA A 270 -16.63 -10.97 6.89
N HIS A 271 -17.64 -10.74 7.72
CA HIS A 271 -18.46 -11.78 8.35
C HIS A 271 -19.15 -12.69 7.31
N ILE A 272 -19.58 -12.12 6.19
CA ILE A 272 -20.21 -12.88 5.08
C ILE A 272 -19.22 -13.40 4.01
N ALA A 273 -17.91 -13.36 4.28
CA ALA A 273 -16.81 -13.80 3.39
C ALA A 273 -16.52 -12.92 2.15
N TYR A 274 -16.57 -11.60 2.33
CA TYR A 274 -16.08 -10.58 1.39
C TYR A 274 -16.62 -10.75 -0.05
N GLU A 275 -15.75 -10.71 -1.07
CA GLU A 275 -16.12 -10.81 -2.49
C GLU A 275 -16.65 -12.19 -2.90
N GLN A 276 -16.49 -13.19 -2.02
CA GLN A 276 -16.99 -14.56 -2.19
C GLN A 276 -18.41 -14.72 -1.62
N SER A 277 -18.91 -13.70 -0.92
CA SER A 277 -20.29 -13.60 -0.47
C SER A 277 -21.28 -13.48 -1.63
N LYS A 278 -22.58 -13.58 -1.32
CA LYS A 278 -23.65 -13.31 -2.29
C LYS A 278 -23.72 -11.83 -2.76
N LEU A 279 -22.93 -10.91 -2.19
CA LEU A 279 -22.92 -9.50 -2.59
C LEU A 279 -21.99 -9.20 -3.78
N GLY A 280 -20.92 -9.98 -3.95
CA GLY A 280 -19.83 -9.67 -4.89
C GLY A 280 -19.03 -8.43 -4.46
N PHE A 281 -18.30 -7.83 -5.39
CA PHE A 281 -17.45 -6.66 -5.15
C PHE A 281 -18.26 -5.39 -4.84
N PRO A 282 -17.69 -4.42 -4.10
CA PRO A 282 -18.26 -3.07 -3.99
C PRO A 282 -18.32 -2.37 -5.36
N THR A 283 -19.35 -1.55 -5.55
CA THR A 283 -19.59 -0.71 -6.74
C THR A 283 -19.62 0.79 -6.41
N THR A 284 -19.60 1.13 -5.12
CA THR A 284 -19.47 2.50 -4.61
C THR A 284 -18.53 2.48 -3.41
N ASP A 285 -18.00 3.66 -3.06
CA ASP A 285 -17.52 3.90 -1.70
C ASP A 285 -18.70 4.03 -0.72
N GLU A 286 -18.40 4.24 0.56
CA GLU A 286 -19.41 4.48 1.60
C GLU A 286 -20.24 5.75 1.32
N ILE A 287 -21.55 5.56 1.18
CA ILE A 287 -22.56 6.62 1.09
C ILE A 287 -22.98 7.00 2.51
N LYS A 288 -22.73 8.25 2.90
CA LYS A 288 -23.18 8.79 4.19
C LYS A 288 -24.69 9.06 4.15
N LEU A 289 -25.42 8.57 5.14
CA LEU A 289 -26.87 8.73 5.28
C LEU A 289 -27.21 9.47 6.59
N ASN A 290 -28.43 10.01 6.69
CA ASN A 290 -28.88 10.54 7.98
C ASN A 290 -29.03 9.38 8.98
N GLY A 291 -28.38 9.49 10.14
CA GLY A 291 -28.37 8.44 11.16
C GLY A 291 -27.53 7.19 10.84
N GLY A 292 -26.72 7.19 9.77
CA GLY A 292 -25.94 5.99 9.41
C GLY A 292 -25.11 6.12 8.14
N ALA A 293 -24.81 4.98 7.52
CA ALA A 293 -24.05 4.85 6.28
C ALA A 293 -24.52 3.63 5.49
N SER A 294 -24.18 3.56 4.21
CA SER A 294 -24.50 2.41 3.36
C SER A 294 -23.48 2.27 2.24
N GLN A 295 -23.28 1.07 1.71
CA GLN A 295 -22.37 0.82 0.59
C GLN A 295 -22.96 -0.22 -0.36
N VAL A 296 -22.89 0.06 -1.66
CA VAL A 296 -23.49 -0.78 -2.72
C VAL A 296 -22.47 -1.75 -3.27
N PHE A 297 -22.92 -2.98 -3.50
CA PHE A 297 -22.17 -4.10 -4.05
C PHE A 297 -22.88 -4.64 -5.30
N GLN A 298 -22.21 -5.50 -6.07
CA GLN A 298 -22.74 -6.02 -7.35
C GLN A 298 -24.17 -6.59 -7.26
N TYR A 299 -24.51 -7.25 -6.16
CA TYR A 299 -25.79 -7.98 -6.00
C TYR A 299 -26.56 -7.61 -4.71
N GLY A 300 -26.20 -6.50 -4.06
CA GLY A 300 -26.87 -6.05 -2.85
C GLY A 300 -26.23 -4.83 -2.22
N GLN A 301 -26.55 -4.57 -0.96
CA GLN A 301 -26.12 -3.35 -0.27
C GLN A 301 -25.99 -3.59 1.24
N ILE A 302 -24.94 -3.09 1.88
CA ILE A 302 -24.76 -3.14 3.34
C ILE A 302 -25.14 -1.79 3.92
N HIS A 303 -25.91 -1.80 5.01
CA HIS A 303 -26.48 -0.64 5.69
C HIS A 303 -26.04 -0.65 7.14
N TRP A 304 -25.46 0.45 7.62
CA TRP A 304 -24.99 0.59 8.99
C TRP A 304 -25.69 1.74 9.71
N SER A 305 -26.14 1.49 10.94
CA SER A 305 -26.51 2.55 11.89
C SER A 305 -25.92 2.28 13.27
N PRO A 306 -25.73 3.30 14.13
CA PRO A 306 -25.30 3.12 15.51
C PRO A 306 -26.23 2.21 16.34
N ARG A 307 -27.51 2.11 15.96
CA ARG A 307 -28.53 1.35 16.70
C ARG A 307 -28.64 -0.11 16.26
N THR A 308 -28.37 -0.41 14.99
CA THR A 308 -28.62 -1.74 14.39
C THR A 308 -27.35 -2.51 14.03
N GLY A 309 -26.19 -1.85 14.04
CA GLY A 309 -24.98 -2.39 13.43
C GLY A 309 -25.06 -2.35 11.90
N ALA A 310 -24.17 -3.08 11.24
CA ALA A 310 -24.20 -3.27 9.79
C ALA A 310 -25.03 -4.51 9.44
N ARG A 311 -25.88 -4.40 8.41
CA ARG A 311 -26.77 -5.45 7.89
C ARG A 311 -26.82 -5.38 6.38
N PHE A 312 -26.73 -6.52 5.70
CA PHE A 312 -26.87 -6.56 4.25
C PHE A 312 -28.35 -6.74 3.83
N THR A 313 -28.69 -6.24 2.64
CA THR A 313 -29.96 -6.49 1.95
C THR A 313 -29.69 -6.92 0.51
N THR A 314 -30.49 -7.82 -0.05
CA THR A 314 -30.40 -8.32 -1.43
C THR A 314 -31.77 -8.52 -2.09
N GLY A 315 -31.79 -8.56 -3.42
CA GLY A 315 -32.92 -9.05 -4.22
C GLY A 315 -34.28 -8.42 -3.89
N ALA A 316 -35.33 -9.24 -3.83
CA ALA A 316 -36.71 -8.79 -3.65
C ALA A 316 -36.97 -8.11 -2.29
N ILE A 317 -36.23 -8.48 -1.22
CA ILE A 317 -36.35 -7.86 0.10
C ILE A 317 -35.83 -6.42 0.05
N GLN A 318 -34.64 -6.21 -0.53
CA GLN A 318 -34.10 -4.88 -0.79
C GLN A 318 -35.03 -4.05 -1.69
N GLN A 319 -35.56 -4.63 -2.77
CA GLN A 319 -36.51 -3.95 -3.66
C GLN A 319 -37.77 -3.49 -2.91
N TYR A 320 -38.38 -4.37 -2.11
CA TYR A 320 -39.56 -4.02 -1.32
C TYR A 320 -39.26 -2.91 -0.30
N TRP A 321 -38.17 -3.03 0.46
CA TRP A 321 -37.78 -2.02 1.44
C TRP A 321 -37.45 -0.66 0.79
N SER A 322 -36.79 -0.68 -0.38
CA SER A 322 -36.49 0.54 -1.15
C SER A 322 -37.76 1.26 -1.62
N ALA A 323 -38.76 0.52 -2.11
CA ALA A 323 -40.04 1.06 -2.53
C ALA A 323 -40.86 1.67 -1.37
N HIS A 324 -40.58 1.27 -0.12
CA HIS A 324 -41.25 1.76 1.08
C HIS A 324 -40.43 2.81 1.86
N GLY A 325 -39.44 3.44 1.22
CA GLY A 325 -38.71 4.59 1.76
C GLY A 325 -37.40 4.27 2.47
N TRP A 326 -36.86 3.06 2.32
CA TRP A 326 -35.61 2.62 2.95
C TRP A 326 -35.63 2.85 4.48
N GLN A 327 -34.52 3.29 5.07
CA GLN A 327 -34.38 3.57 6.49
C GLN A 327 -35.26 4.72 7.02
N ASN A 328 -35.80 5.54 6.12
CA ASN A 328 -36.72 6.63 6.45
C ASN A 328 -38.19 6.17 6.40
N GLY A 329 -38.44 4.96 5.89
CA GLY A 329 -39.75 4.31 5.84
C GLY A 329 -40.17 3.75 7.20
N TRP A 330 -41.42 3.28 7.27
CA TRP A 330 -42.01 2.70 8.49
C TRP A 330 -41.28 1.44 9.00
N LEU A 331 -40.51 0.76 8.13
CA LEU A 331 -39.66 -0.38 8.48
C LEU A 331 -38.36 0.04 9.20
N GLY A 332 -37.91 1.28 9.03
CA GLY A 332 -36.64 1.77 9.58
C GLY A 332 -35.40 1.06 9.02
N TRP A 333 -34.30 1.10 9.78
CA TRP A 333 -33.06 0.39 9.46
C TRP A 333 -33.21 -1.14 9.66
N PRO A 334 -32.57 -1.98 8.84
CA PRO A 334 -32.58 -3.43 9.05
C PRO A 334 -31.90 -3.77 10.38
N THR A 335 -32.50 -4.68 11.15
CA THR A 335 -32.02 -5.08 12.49
C THR A 335 -31.33 -6.43 12.53
N GLY A 336 -31.54 -7.28 11.52
CA GLY A 336 -30.94 -8.60 11.36
C GLY A 336 -30.69 -8.92 9.88
N ASP A 337 -29.87 -9.93 9.64
CA ASP A 337 -29.43 -10.32 8.30
C ASP A 337 -30.53 -11.10 7.55
N GLU A 338 -30.55 -11.08 6.23
CA GLU A 338 -31.55 -11.84 5.47
C GLU A 338 -31.25 -13.35 5.54
N LEU A 339 -32.13 -14.08 6.22
CA LEU A 339 -32.06 -15.53 6.35
C LEU A 339 -32.78 -16.23 5.20
N THR A 340 -32.15 -17.28 4.66
CA THR A 340 -32.82 -18.20 3.72
C THR A 340 -33.79 -19.10 4.48
N VAL A 341 -35.09 -18.89 4.29
CA VAL A 341 -36.15 -19.78 4.79
C VAL A 341 -36.43 -20.83 3.73
N LYS A 342 -36.49 -22.11 4.11
CA LYS A 342 -36.96 -23.18 3.22
C LYS A 342 -38.49 -23.12 3.15
N GLY A 343 -39.03 -22.99 1.94
CA GLY A 343 -40.45 -23.23 1.63
C GLY A 343 -40.73 -24.71 1.39
#